data_AF-A0AAD5XJK1-F1
#
_entry.id   AF-A0AAD5XJK1-F1
#
_cell.length_a   1.000
_cell.length_b   1.000
_cell.length_c   1.000
_cell.angle_alpha   90.00
_cell.angle_beta   90.00
_cell.angle_gamma   90.00
#
_symmetry.space_group_name_H-M   'P 1'
#
loop_
_entity.id
_entity.type
_entity.pdbx_description
1 polymer ?
#
loop_
_entity_poly.entity_id
_entity_poly.type
_entity_poly.pdbx_seq_one_letter_code
_entity_poly.pdbx_strand_id
1 'polypeptide(L)'
;MPVIRPSGQPNLNGVDDELHDLKLRFELLEGDRKAYYETSQWAIRQNKDEVGHLRQENKELSEAIAKIKKHEIESQTFRASMSELEKFNHRVCEIHRKYDELQAEARAKEEKLSEMRDQLADLQRESELVESNLQDSPQAKEIRMLENRLDKAMIKYNEAQSIRKTYEHIVKRLQDERLTFDNQLATFEKTLKAKKQDSLELEMMSRDANHAKEVARAEHARFEQQINEERKQRDRDLQVRKELVKQKMEVIDKLERKSLQVDDQNADSSQQSDAHKEAYDEAKERKMGEYEETMRLIKEATGVSDINEVIAKFQSQGDTHNHLTQLQLHNETRVNDLKQKKLEIESEYEQLKTNGESKMTHSQRLMEEFEKHLKETQAHTDETRHKFERIAKLLNNTKAGVQHLCDKLETISLVEKTPKLSMSDENVKPILEICISKLEHLTVTLEGKEMPEPIQPTAAQLQQQGEPPSILQVNPSVLPAFNTRVKLRPVEFEQDLADEEDENDDDGGEEVPDRESIKKHTNQMINARLKKNQPKKSKKKKVKEDMDD
;
A
#
# COMPACT_ATOMS: atom_id res chain seq x y z
N MET A 1 -160.83 -9.34 90.40
CA MET A 1 -161.97 -8.67 89.73
C MET A 1 -162.05 -9.20 88.30
N PRO A 2 -163.26 -9.37 87.72
CA PRO A 2 -163.97 -10.66 87.64
C PRO A 2 -164.24 -11.12 86.17
N VAL A 3 -164.95 -12.21 85.82
CA VAL A 3 -165.89 -13.18 86.46
C VAL A 3 -165.59 -14.56 85.83
N ILE A 4 -165.43 -15.72 86.52
CA ILE A 4 -166.42 -16.62 87.17
C ILE A 4 -167.74 -16.82 86.38
N ARG A 5 -168.07 -18.06 85.95
CA ARG A 5 -169.23 -18.87 86.45
C ARG A 5 -169.45 -20.20 85.67
N PRO A 6 -170.12 -21.21 86.28
CA PRO A 6 -169.79 -22.61 86.06
C PRO A 6 -171.03 -23.54 85.89
N SER A 7 -170.84 -24.83 86.22
CA SER A 7 -171.81 -25.81 86.77
C SER A 7 -172.60 -26.70 85.79
N GLY A 8 -172.68 -28.00 86.16
CA GLY A 8 -173.43 -29.07 85.48
C GLY A 8 -172.72 -30.43 85.62
N GLN A 9 -173.30 -31.39 86.35
CA GLN A 9 -172.73 -32.72 86.67
C GLN A 9 -173.32 -33.84 85.73
N PRO A 10 -173.19 -35.16 85.99
CA PRO A 10 -172.03 -36.02 85.66
C PRO A 10 -172.40 -37.36 84.96
N ASN A 11 -171.41 -38.18 84.54
CA ASN A 11 -171.54 -39.66 84.54
C ASN A 11 -170.17 -40.39 84.45
N LEU A 12 -170.10 -41.70 84.77
CA LEU A 12 -168.98 -42.25 85.57
C LEU A 12 -168.11 -43.39 84.99
N ASN A 13 -168.31 -43.89 83.76
CA ASN A 13 -167.80 -45.22 83.34
C ASN A 13 -166.57 -45.24 82.39
N GLY A 14 -165.75 -44.19 82.31
CA GLY A 14 -164.61 -44.12 81.36
C GLY A 14 -163.20 -44.32 81.97
N VAL A 15 -163.08 -44.40 83.30
CA VAL A 15 -161.80 -44.12 83.99
C VAL A 15 -160.91 -45.37 84.19
N ASP A 16 -161.49 -46.57 84.26
CA ASP A 16 -160.73 -47.79 84.58
C ASP A 16 -159.88 -48.31 83.39
N ASP A 17 -160.35 -48.16 82.15
CA ASP A 17 -159.60 -48.55 80.95
C ASP A 17 -158.37 -47.65 80.74
N GLU A 18 -158.51 -46.32 80.94
CA GLU A 18 -157.41 -45.35 80.90
C GLU A 18 -156.33 -45.66 81.96
N LEU A 19 -156.73 -46.17 83.13
CA LEU A 19 -155.81 -46.54 84.21
C LEU A 19 -155.00 -47.81 83.90
N HIS A 20 -155.55 -48.76 83.14
CA HIS A 20 -154.83 -49.97 82.77
C HIS A 20 -153.76 -49.70 81.70
N ASP A 21 -154.12 -48.94 80.66
CA ASP A 21 -153.20 -48.58 79.57
C ASP A 21 -152.03 -47.71 80.08
N LEU A 22 -152.30 -46.82 81.05
CA LEU A 22 -151.27 -46.00 81.69
C LEU A 22 -150.26 -46.84 82.51
N LYS A 23 -150.70 -47.94 83.14
CA LYS A 23 -149.79 -48.85 83.88
C LYS A 23 -148.86 -49.61 82.93
N LEU A 24 -149.41 -50.17 81.85
CA LEU A 24 -148.62 -50.91 80.85
C LEU A 24 -147.55 -50.01 80.22
N ARG A 25 -147.90 -48.75 79.94
CA ARG A 25 -146.97 -47.74 79.43
C ARG A 25 -145.88 -47.36 80.43
N PHE A 26 -146.18 -47.35 81.74
CA PHE A 26 -145.20 -47.06 82.78
C PHE A 26 -144.17 -48.19 82.92
N GLU A 27 -144.62 -49.44 82.89
CA GLU A 27 -143.75 -50.62 83.00
C GLU A 27 -142.80 -50.76 81.80
N LEU A 28 -143.25 -50.41 80.59
CA LEU A 28 -142.40 -50.31 79.40
C LEU A 28 -141.34 -49.20 79.55
N LEU A 29 -141.73 -48.02 80.07
CA LEU A 29 -140.82 -46.90 80.33
C LEU A 29 -139.76 -47.22 81.42
N GLU A 30 -140.10 -48.00 82.43
CA GLU A 30 -139.11 -48.49 83.41
C GLU A 30 -138.16 -49.54 82.80
N GLY A 31 -138.67 -50.41 81.91
CA GLY A 31 -137.87 -51.33 81.11
C GLY A 31 -136.84 -50.59 80.25
N ASP A 32 -137.28 -49.61 79.46
CA ASP A 32 -136.41 -48.75 78.66
C ASP A 32 -135.39 -48.01 79.53
N ARG A 33 -135.84 -47.36 80.64
CA ARG A 33 -134.93 -46.64 81.54
C ARG A 33 -133.84 -47.55 82.11
N LYS A 34 -134.17 -48.80 82.42
CA LYS A 34 -133.21 -49.80 82.91
C LYS A 34 -132.24 -50.22 81.79
N ALA A 35 -132.73 -50.50 80.59
CA ALA A 35 -131.89 -50.86 79.44
C ALA A 35 -130.91 -49.73 79.05
N TYR A 36 -131.36 -48.47 79.03
CA TYR A 36 -130.50 -47.31 78.83
C TYR A 36 -129.44 -47.16 79.92
N TYR A 37 -129.79 -47.39 81.19
CA TYR A 37 -128.82 -47.32 82.29
C TYR A 37 -127.78 -48.44 82.22
N GLU A 38 -128.17 -49.68 81.93
CA GLU A 38 -127.27 -50.82 81.78
C GLU A 38 -126.33 -50.64 80.57
N THR A 39 -126.85 -50.16 79.44
CA THR A 39 -126.05 -49.84 78.23
C THR A 39 -125.05 -48.72 78.50
N SER A 40 -125.46 -47.67 79.21
CA SER A 40 -124.59 -46.56 79.61
C SER A 40 -123.47 -47.02 80.56
N GLN A 41 -123.79 -47.82 81.59
CA GLN A 41 -122.79 -48.36 82.51
C GLN A 41 -121.82 -49.33 81.84
N TRP A 42 -122.28 -50.11 80.86
CA TRP A 42 -121.43 -50.98 80.06
C TRP A 42 -120.45 -50.17 79.19
N ALA A 43 -120.93 -49.14 78.49
CA ALA A 43 -120.07 -48.24 77.71
C ALA A 43 -119.06 -47.48 78.59
N ILE A 44 -119.43 -47.04 79.79
CA ILE A 44 -118.53 -46.40 80.76
C ILE A 44 -117.43 -47.36 81.23
N ARG A 45 -117.72 -48.66 81.39
CA ARG A 45 -116.70 -49.67 81.71
C ARG A 45 -115.76 -49.91 80.53
N GLN A 46 -116.29 -50.14 79.33
CA GLN A 46 -115.49 -50.34 78.12
C GLN A 46 -114.52 -49.17 77.88
N ASN A 47 -115.00 -47.93 77.97
CA ASN A 47 -114.16 -46.73 77.83
C ASN A 47 -113.08 -46.62 78.93
N LYS A 48 -113.33 -47.12 80.14
CA LYS A 48 -112.31 -47.15 81.21
C LYS A 48 -111.20 -48.15 80.92
N ASP A 49 -111.55 -49.33 80.41
CA ASP A 49 -110.59 -50.39 80.10
C ASP A 49 -109.72 -49.98 78.90
N GLU A 50 -110.31 -49.33 77.89
CA GLU A 50 -109.59 -48.78 76.72
C GLU A 50 -108.62 -47.64 77.10
N VAL A 51 -109.04 -46.72 77.99
CA VAL A 51 -108.13 -45.70 78.56
C VAL A 51 -107.01 -46.34 79.40
N GLY A 52 -107.26 -47.49 80.03
CA GLY A 52 -106.24 -48.28 80.70
C GLY A 52 -105.18 -48.81 79.72
N HIS A 53 -105.63 -49.43 78.63
CA HIS A 53 -104.75 -49.96 77.58
C HIS A 53 -103.87 -48.88 76.95
N LEU A 54 -104.46 -47.75 76.56
CA LEU A 54 -103.73 -46.64 75.92
C LEU A 54 -102.68 -45.99 76.84
N ARG A 55 -102.85 -46.07 78.16
CA ARG A 55 -101.85 -45.61 79.14
C ARG A 55 -100.67 -46.57 79.28
N GLN A 56 -100.93 -47.89 79.22
CA GLN A 56 -99.89 -48.91 79.24
C GLN A 56 -98.99 -48.79 78.00
N GLU A 57 -99.61 -48.68 76.81
CA GLU A 57 -98.91 -48.58 75.52
C GLU A 57 -98.05 -47.31 75.42
N ASN A 58 -98.55 -46.15 75.89
CA ASN A 58 -97.75 -44.93 75.97
C ASN A 58 -96.52 -45.07 76.88
N LYS A 59 -96.61 -45.85 77.97
CA LYS A 59 -95.48 -46.10 78.86
C LYS A 59 -94.40 -46.93 78.15
N GLU A 60 -94.80 -47.99 77.45
CA GLU A 60 -93.91 -48.89 76.72
C GLU A 60 -93.18 -48.18 75.57
N LEU A 61 -93.88 -47.33 74.81
CA LEU A 61 -93.29 -46.48 73.77
C LEU A 61 -92.27 -45.49 74.35
N SER A 62 -92.56 -44.89 75.51
CA SER A 62 -91.63 -43.97 76.17
C SER A 62 -90.36 -44.68 76.67
N GLU A 63 -90.48 -45.91 77.19
CA GLU A 63 -89.33 -46.74 77.59
C GLU A 63 -88.49 -47.19 76.37
N ALA A 64 -89.11 -47.44 75.22
CA ALA A 64 -88.41 -47.77 73.97
C ALA A 64 -87.56 -46.59 73.44
N ILE A 65 -88.12 -45.38 73.42
CA ILE A 65 -87.42 -44.16 72.99
C ILE A 65 -86.19 -43.88 73.87
N ALA A 66 -86.29 -44.11 75.18
CA ALA A 66 -85.17 -43.93 76.11
C ALA A 66 -83.98 -44.87 75.81
N LYS A 67 -84.24 -46.12 75.40
CA LYS A 67 -83.19 -47.09 75.04
C LYS A 67 -82.44 -46.69 73.77
N ILE A 68 -83.15 -46.23 72.73
CA ILE A 68 -82.55 -45.81 71.46
C ILE A 68 -81.56 -44.65 71.67
N LYS A 69 -81.96 -43.62 72.42
CA LYS A 69 -81.11 -42.45 72.71
C LYS A 69 -79.81 -42.81 73.45
N LYS A 70 -79.80 -43.85 74.29
CA LYS A 70 -78.57 -44.30 74.97
C LYS A 70 -77.57 -44.91 74.00
N HIS A 71 -78.04 -45.72 73.05
CA HIS A 71 -77.19 -46.42 72.08
C HIS A 71 -76.50 -45.46 71.08
N GLU A 72 -77.15 -44.36 70.68
CA GLU A 72 -76.52 -43.32 69.84
C GLU A 72 -75.30 -42.67 70.52
N ILE A 73 -75.39 -42.38 71.81
CA ILE A 73 -74.32 -41.73 72.57
C ILE A 73 -73.09 -42.65 72.68
N GLU A 74 -73.30 -43.93 72.94
CA GLU A 74 -72.23 -44.95 73.02
C GLU A 74 -71.55 -45.20 71.65
N SER A 75 -72.27 -45.02 70.53
CA SER A 75 -71.69 -45.16 69.20
C SER A 75 -70.84 -43.96 68.75
N GLN A 76 -71.21 -42.74 69.17
CA GLN A 76 -70.47 -41.53 68.80
C GLN A 76 -69.07 -41.45 69.45
N THR A 77 -68.90 -41.96 70.68
CA THR A 77 -67.61 -41.93 71.38
C THR A 77 -66.53 -42.82 70.75
N PHE A 78 -66.91 -43.88 70.03
CA PHE A 78 -65.95 -44.78 69.37
C PHE A 78 -65.30 -44.15 68.11
N ARG A 79 -65.99 -43.23 67.42
CA ARG A 79 -65.48 -42.60 66.19
C ARG A 79 -64.46 -41.47 66.41
N ALA A 80 -64.24 -41.04 67.65
CA ALA A 80 -63.34 -39.92 67.95
C ALA A 80 -61.84 -40.26 67.89
N SER A 81 -61.47 -41.54 67.75
CA SER A 81 -60.08 -42.02 67.75
C SER A 81 -59.65 -42.56 66.38
N MET A 82 -59.50 -41.68 65.38
CA MET A 82 -58.83 -41.99 64.11
C MET A 82 -57.41 -42.55 64.36
N SER A 83 -57.10 -43.71 63.80
CA SER A 83 -55.80 -44.38 63.99
C SER A 83 -54.69 -43.67 63.21
N GLU A 84 -53.45 -43.73 63.69
CA GLU A 84 -52.30 -43.08 63.02
C GLU A 84 -52.08 -43.60 61.59
N LEU A 85 -52.48 -44.85 61.33
CA LEU A 85 -52.44 -45.48 60.00
C LEU A 85 -53.31 -44.74 58.97
N GLU A 86 -54.47 -44.20 59.37
CA GLU A 86 -55.39 -43.49 58.49
C GLU A 86 -54.82 -42.12 58.09
N LYS A 87 -54.11 -41.46 59.02
CA LYS A 87 -53.37 -40.21 58.77
C LYS A 87 -52.20 -40.44 57.80
N PHE A 88 -51.49 -41.56 57.94
CA PHE A 88 -50.43 -41.94 57.00
C PHE A 88 -50.98 -42.20 55.60
N ASN A 89 -52.06 -42.98 55.48
CA ASN A 89 -52.72 -43.23 54.19
C ASN A 89 -53.21 -41.94 53.52
N HIS A 90 -53.79 -40.99 54.27
CA HIS A 90 -54.18 -39.69 53.71
C HIS A 90 -52.98 -38.95 53.13
N ARG A 91 -51.85 -38.92 53.84
CA ARG A 91 -50.61 -38.29 53.38
C ARG A 91 -50.01 -38.97 52.14
N VAL A 92 -50.13 -40.28 52.02
CA VAL A 92 -49.76 -41.02 50.81
C VAL A 92 -50.67 -40.67 49.63
N CYS A 93 -51.99 -40.53 49.84
CA CYS A 93 -52.90 -40.06 48.81
C CYS A 93 -52.61 -38.61 48.36
N GLU A 94 -52.28 -37.71 49.30
CA GLU A 94 -51.84 -36.34 48.96
C GLU A 94 -50.57 -36.33 48.10
N ILE A 95 -49.59 -37.18 48.42
CA ILE A 95 -48.33 -37.27 47.68
C ILE A 95 -48.57 -37.82 46.27
N HIS A 96 -49.39 -38.86 46.10
CA HIS A 96 -49.78 -39.33 44.78
C HIS A 96 -50.52 -38.25 43.98
N ARG A 97 -51.48 -37.55 44.57
CA ARG A 97 -52.21 -36.47 43.89
C ARG A 97 -51.27 -35.35 43.41
N LYS A 98 -50.29 -34.96 44.24
CA LYS A 98 -49.25 -33.99 43.88
C LYS A 98 -48.30 -34.51 42.79
N TYR A 99 -47.98 -35.81 42.81
CA TYR A 99 -47.19 -36.44 41.75
C TYR A 99 -47.95 -36.45 40.42
N ASP A 100 -49.23 -36.82 40.42
CA ASP A 100 -50.08 -36.83 39.23
C ASP A 100 -50.28 -35.42 38.65
N GLU A 101 -50.50 -34.41 39.53
CA GLU A 101 -50.54 -32.99 39.16
C GLU A 101 -49.23 -32.53 38.48
N LEU A 102 -48.07 -32.82 39.09
CA LEU A 102 -46.76 -32.48 38.52
C LEU A 102 -46.47 -33.26 37.23
N GLN A 103 -46.91 -34.51 37.11
CA GLN A 103 -46.75 -35.32 35.91
C GLN A 103 -47.61 -34.78 34.76
N ALA A 104 -48.83 -34.32 35.04
CA ALA A 104 -49.67 -33.64 34.05
C ALA A 104 -49.05 -32.31 33.60
N GLU A 105 -48.53 -31.50 34.53
CA GLU A 105 -47.84 -30.25 34.20
C GLU A 105 -46.56 -30.50 33.36
N ALA A 106 -45.79 -31.55 33.67
CA ALA A 106 -44.61 -31.94 32.90
C ALA A 106 -44.98 -32.34 31.45
N ARG A 107 -46.03 -33.16 31.27
CA ARG A 107 -46.51 -33.55 29.93
C ARG A 107 -46.99 -32.35 29.12
N ALA A 108 -47.77 -31.44 29.73
CA ALA A 108 -48.23 -30.23 29.05
C ALA A 108 -47.08 -29.30 28.62
N LYS A 109 -46.00 -29.22 29.42
CA LYS A 109 -44.77 -28.49 29.05
C LYS A 109 -43.99 -29.20 27.95
N GLU A 110 -43.95 -30.53 27.95
CA GLU A 110 -43.27 -31.33 26.92
C GLU A 110 -43.98 -31.25 25.56
N GLU A 111 -45.32 -31.33 25.56
CA GLU A 111 -46.17 -31.11 24.38
C GLU A 111 -45.94 -29.71 23.79
N LYS A 112 -46.00 -28.67 24.63
CA LYS A 112 -45.72 -27.28 24.22
C LYS A 112 -44.27 -27.05 23.73
N LEU A 113 -43.31 -27.84 24.24
CA LEU A 113 -41.94 -27.84 23.72
C LEU A 113 -41.82 -28.60 22.39
N SER A 114 -42.69 -29.57 22.10
CA SER A 114 -42.78 -30.15 20.76
C SER A 114 -43.34 -29.14 19.77
N GLU A 115 -44.48 -28.51 20.09
CA GLU A 115 -45.10 -27.47 19.24
C GLU A 115 -44.11 -26.35 18.87
N MET A 116 -43.34 -25.84 19.84
CA MET A 116 -42.33 -24.81 19.57
C MET A 116 -41.13 -25.31 18.76
N ARG A 117 -40.78 -26.60 18.83
CA ARG A 117 -39.72 -27.20 17.98
C ARG A 117 -40.22 -27.40 16.55
N ASP A 118 -41.46 -27.82 16.38
CA ASP A 118 -42.08 -28.00 15.07
C ASP A 118 -42.22 -26.64 14.36
N GLN A 119 -42.68 -25.60 15.07
CA GLN A 119 -42.71 -24.21 14.58
C GLN A 119 -41.31 -23.70 14.20
N LEU A 120 -40.26 -24.00 14.99
CA LEU A 120 -38.88 -23.64 14.63
C LEU A 120 -38.40 -24.36 13.37
N ALA A 121 -38.72 -25.65 13.21
CA ALA A 121 -38.35 -26.43 12.03
C ALA A 121 -39.08 -25.95 10.76
N ASP A 122 -40.31 -25.48 10.88
CA ASP A 122 -41.07 -24.86 9.79
C ASP A 122 -40.48 -23.50 9.38
N LEU A 123 -40.20 -22.62 10.34
CA LEU A 123 -39.54 -21.33 10.10
C LEU A 123 -38.12 -21.50 9.51
N GLN A 124 -37.38 -22.52 9.90
CA GLN A 124 -36.08 -22.85 9.30
C GLN A 124 -36.21 -23.25 7.84
N ARG A 125 -37.17 -24.12 7.49
CA ARG A 125 -37.45 -24.48 6.09
C ARG A 125 -37.93 -23.29 5.26
N GLU A 126 -38.73 -22.39 5.83
CA GLU A 126 -39.12 -21.15 5.15
C GLU A 126 -37.92 -20.24 4.89
N SER A 127 -37.00 -20.11 5.86
CA SER A 127 -35.76 -19.35 5.69
C SER A 127 -34.87 -19.89 4.55
N GLU A 128 -34.66 -21.21 4.49
CA GLU A 128 -33.88 -21.84 3.40
C GLU A 128 -34.53 -21.66 2.01
N LEU A 129 -35.87 -21.70 1.95
CA LEU A 129 -36.63 -21.37 0.74
C LEU A 129 -36.51 -19.90 0.35
N VAL A 130 -36.48 -18.97 1.30
CA VAL A 130 -36.26 -17.54 1.00
C VAL A 130 -34.83 -17.28 0.52
N GLU A 131 -33.81 -17.84 1.16
CA GLU A 131 -32.41 -17.65 0.77
C GLU A 131 -32.12 -18.19 -0.65
N SER A 132 -32.61 -19.39 -0.97
CA SER A 132 -32.45 -19.98 -2.31
C SER A 132 -33.15 -19.15 -3.39
N ASN A 133 -34.39 -18.70 -3.15
CA ASN A 133 -35.10 -17.79 -4.06
C ASN A 133 -34.41 -16.42 -4.18
N LEU A 134 -33.74 -15.91 -3.14
CA LEU A 134 -32.97 -14.67 -3.20
C LEU A 134 -31.74 -14.80 -4.11
N GLN A 135 -31.08 -15.96 -4.15
CA GLN A 135 -29.94 -16.21 -5.04
C GLN A 135 -30.34 -16.40 -6.51
N ASP A 136 -31.56 -16.87 -6.77
CA ASP A 136 -32.13 -17.04 -8.11
C ASP A 136 -32.97 -15.85 -8.58
N SER A 137 -33.17 -14.85 -7.72
CA SER A 137 -33.85 -13.58 -8.01
C SER A 137 -33.30 -12.89 -9.26
N PRO A 138 -34.16 -12.29 -10.12
CA PRO A 138 -33.70 -11.56 -11.30
C PRO A 138 -32.78 -10.39 -10.92
N GLN A 139 -33.01 -9.72 -9.78
CA GLN A 139 -32.10 -8.67 -9.30
C GLN A 139 -30.72 -9.23 -8.91
N ALA A 140 -30.65 -10.39 -8.26
CA ALA A 140 -29.37 -11.02 -7.91
C ALA A 140 -28.58 -11.45 -9.16
N LYS A 141 -29.27 -11.90 -10.21
CA LYS A 141 -28.68 -12.20 -11.52
C LYS A 141 -28.18 -10.94 -12.23
N GLU A 142 -28.93 -9.83 -12.15
CA GLU A 142 -28.50 -8.54 -12.69
C GLU A 142 -27.26 -7.99 -11.97
N ILE A 143 -27.23 -8.03 -10.63
CA ILE A 143 -26.06 -7.64 -9.82
C ILE A 143 -24.83 -8.44 -10.25
N ARG A 144 -24.92 -9.78 -10.31
CA ARG A 144 -23.80 -10.64 -10.78
C ARG A 144 -23.34 -10.29 -12.20
N MET A 145 -24.25 -9.90 -13.11
CA MET A 145 -23.88 -9.46 -14.46
C MET A 145 -23.15 -8.10 -14.46
N LEU A 146 -23.58 -7.17 -13.61
CA LEU A 146 -22.95 -5.85 -13.46
C LEU A 146 -21.56 -5.99 -12.81
N GLU A 147 -21.41 -6.82 -11.78
CA GLU A 147 -20.11 -7.18 -11.17
C GLU A 147 -19.16 -7.77 -12.22
N ASN A 148 -19.58 -8.82 -12.94
CA ASN A 148 -18.78 -9.42 -14.02
C ASN A 148 -18.42 -8.42 -15.14
N ARG A 149 -19.25 -7.40 -15.39
CA ARG A 149 -18.98 -6.34 -16.36
C ARG A 149 -18.01 -5.31 -15.81
N LEU A 150 -18.09 -4.98 -14.52
CA LEU A 150 -17.15 -4.12 -13.81
C LEU A 150 -15.75 -4.75 -13.75
N ASP A 151 -15.65 -6.03 -13.39
CA ASP A 151 -14.37 -6.77 -13.37
C ASP A 151 -13.71 -6.78 -14.75
N LYS A 152 -14.49 -7.04 -15.82
CA LYS A 152 -13.99 -6.96 -17.20
C LYS A 152 -13.55 -5.55 -17.58
N ALA A 153 -14.17 -4.50 -17.05
CA ALA A 153 -13.73 -3.12 -17.25
C ALA A 153 -12.45 -2.81 -16.47
N MET A 154 -12.32 -3.28 -15.22
CA MET A 154 -11.11 -3.14 -14.40
C MET A 154 -9.91 -3.87 -15.01
N ILE A 155 -10.09 -5.09 -15.51
CA ILE A 155 -9.03 -5.83 -16.20
C ILE A 155 -8.54 -5.05 -17.43
N LYS A 156 -9.46 -4.57 -18.29
CA LYS A 156 -9.12 -3.74 -19.46
C LYS A 156 -8.43 -2.42 -19.08
N TYR A 157 -8.88 -1.77 -18.01
CA TYR A 157 -8.25 -0.55 -17.51
C TYR A 157 -6.82 -0.80 -17.02
N ASN A 158 -6.60 -1.88 -16.28
CA ASN A 158 -5.27 -2.26 -15.78
C ASN A 158 -4.33 -2.67 -16.93
N GLU A 159 -4.84 -3.36 -17.95
CA GLU A 159 -4.11 -3.69 -19.17
C GLU A 159 -3.72 -2.42 -19.96
N ALA A 160 -4.66 -1.50 -20.17
CA ALA A 160 -4.40 -0.21 -20.80
C ALA A 160 -3.43 0.66 -20.00
N GLN A 161 -3.51 0.66 -18.65
CA GLN A 161 -2.54 1.29 -17.75
C GLN A 161 -1.14 0.69 -17.92
N SER A 162 -1.02 -0.64 -18.01
CA SER A 162 0.26 -1.33 -18.24
C SER A 162 0.88 -0.93 -19.57
N ILE A 163 0.09 -1.00 -20.66
CA ILE A 163 0.50 -0.60 -22.01
C ILE A 163 0.92 0.88 -22.04
N ARG A 164 0.15 1.78 -21.40
CA ARG A 164 0.49 3.20 -21.28
C ARG A 164 1.84 3.39 -20.58
N LYS A 165 2.07 2.71 -19.45
CA LYS A 165 3.37 2.75 -18.75
C LYS A 165 4.50 2.26 -19.65
N THR A 166 4.29 1.22 -20.47
CA THR A 166 5.31 0.75 -21.43
C THR A 166 5.63 1.83 -22.47
N TYR A 167 4.61 2.47 -23.06
CA TYR A 167 4.82 3.58 -24.00
C TYR A 167 5.48 4.80 -23.35
N GLU A 168 5.15 5.14 -22.10
CA GLU A 168 5.82 6.21 -21.35
C GLU A 168 7.32 5.93 -21.16
N HIS A 169 7.71 4.67 -20.90
CA HIS A 169 9.13 4.29 -20.84
C HIS A 169 9.82 4.37 -22.21
N ILE A 170 9.15 3.92 -23.28
CA ILE A 170 9.67 4.03 -24.65
C ILE A 170 9.88 5.50 -25.03
N VAL A 171 8.91 6.38 -24.74
CA VAL A 171 9.00 7.81 -25.03
C VAL A 171 10.13 8.48 -24.25
N LYS A 172 10.28 8.19 -22.94
CA LYS A 172 11.42 8.68 -22.14
C LYS A 172 12.75 8.27 -22.75
N ARG A 173 12.94 6.97 -23.02
CA ARG A 173 14.16 6.45 -23.64
C ARG A 173 14.46 7.11 -24.98
N LEU A 174 13.46 7.33 -25.83
CA LEU A 174 13.64 8.04 -27.11
C LEU A 174 13.99 9.53 -26.93
N GLN A 175 13.55 10.17 -25.85
CA GLN A 175 13.95 11.53 -25.48
C GLN A 175 15.42 11.56 -24.99
N ASP A 176 15.82 10.60 -24.16
CA ASP A 176 17.19 10.45 -23.66
C ASP A 176 18.18 10.13 -24.81
N GLU A 177 17.81 9.21 -25.71
CA GLU A 177 18.56 8.89 -26.93
C GLU A 177 18.66 10.12 -27.86
N ARG A 178 17.57 10.90 -28.01
CA ARG A 178 17.60 12.17 -28.77
C ARG A 178 18.59 13.17 -28.20
N LEU A 179 18.59 13.40 -26.89
CA LEU A 179 19.56 14.30 -26.24
C LEU A 179 21.01 13.80 -26.41
N THR A 180 21.20 12.48 -26.49
CA THR A 180 22.51 11.87 -26.71
C THR A 180 23.00 12.05 -28.15
N PHE A 181 22.11 12.06 -29.15
CA PHE A 181 22.49 12.25 -30.56
C PHE A 181 23.11 13.62 -30.82
N ASP A 182 22.65 14.70 -30.18
CA ASP A 182 23.25 16.03 -30.34
C ASP A 182 24.71 16.06 -29.84
N ASN A 183 25.00 15.38 -28.72
CA ASN A 183 26.37 15.20 -28.22
C ASN A 183 27.22 14.37 -29.18
N GLN A 184 26.69 13.26 -29.71
CA GLN A 184 27.38 12.44 -30.70
C GLN A 184 27.69 13.25 -31.97
N LEU A 185 26.72 14.01 -32.48
CA LEU A 185 26.89 14.91 -33.63
C LEU A 185 28.02 15.91 -33.38
N ALA A 186 28.02 16.60 -32.24
CA ALA A 186 29.08 17.54 -31.88
C ALA A 186 30.47 16.89 -31.82
N THR A 187 30.58 15.64 -31.35
CA THR A 187 31.86 14.91 -31.40
C THR A 187 32.28 14.53 -32.82
N PHE A 188 31.34 14.15 -33.69
CA PHE A 188 31.61 13.89 -35.10
C PHE A 188 31.99 15.18 -35.87
N GLU A 189 31.36 16.31 -35.58
CA GLU A 189 31.72 17.61 -36.15
C GLU A 189 33.12 18.07 -35.71
N LYS A 190 33.45 17.90 -34.42
CA LYS A 190 34.79 18.21 -33.89
C LYS A 190 35.87 17.34 -34.53
N THR A 191 35.64 16.03 -34.65
CA THR A 191 36.60 15.11 -35.30
C THR A 191 36.70 15.35 -36.80
N LEU A 192 35.59 15.67 -37.49
CA LEU A 192 35.60 16.08 -38.89
C LEU A 192 36.39 17.38 -39.11
N LYS A 193 36.24 18.37 -38.22
CA LYS A 193 37.00 19.62 -38.28
C LYS A 193 38.50 19.38 -38.09
N ALA A 194 38.88 18.56 -37.12
CA ALA A 194 40.28 18.14 -36.93
C ALA A 194 40.82 17.43 -38.18
N LYS A 195 40.11 16.44 -38.72
CA LYS A 195 40.54 15.71 -39.92
C LYS A 195 40.62 16.58 -41.18
N LYS A 196 39.79 17.61 -41.31
CA LYS A 196 39.93 18.63 -42.37
C LYS A 196 41.20 19.46 -42.19
N GLN A 197 41.55 19.82 -40.95
CA GLN A 197 42.81 20.50 -40.66
C GLN A 197 44.03 19.60 -40.95
N ASP A 198 44.05 18.36 -40.44
CA ASP A 198 45.08 17.36 -40.72
C ASP A 198 45.31 17.22 -42.25
N SER A 199 44.22 17.18 -43.02
CA SER A 199 44.25 17.05 -44.49
C SER A 199 44.82 18.29 -45.18
N LEU A 200 44.59 19.50 -44.66
CA LEU A 200 45.16 20.73 -45.20
C LEU A 200 46.65 20.82 -44.88
N GLU A 201 47.05 20.43 -43.66
CA GLU A 201 48.46 20.37 -43.24
C GLU A 201 49.25 19.37 -44.10
N LEU A 202 48.68 18.18 -44.36
CA LEU A 202 49.24 17.20 -45.30
C LEU A 202 49.33 17.72 -46.74
N GLU A 203 48.36 18.51 -47.20
CA GLU A 203 48.40 19.11 -48.54
C GLU A 203 49.48 20.20 -48.64
N MET A 204 49.67 21.01 -47.60
CA MET A 204 50.80 21.97 -47.52
C MET A 204 52.15 21.24 -47.52
N MET A 205 52.33 20.23 -46.66
CA MET A 205 53.54 19.40 -46.66
C MET A 205 53.80 18.74 -48.02
N SER A 206 52.74 18.33 -48.74
CA SER A 206 52.86 17.79 -50.09
C SER A 206 53.30 18.85 -51.11
N ARG A 207 52.80 20.08 -51.01
CA ARG A 207 53.27 21.22 -51.84
C ARG A 207 54.74 21.51 -51.59
N ASP A 208 55.16 21.57 -50.33
CA ASP A 208 56.55 21.84 -49.94
C ASP A 208 57.50 20.73 -50.39
N ALA A 209 57.12 19.46 -50.21
CA ALA A 209 57.89 18.32 -50.67
C ALA A 209 58.01 18.26 -52.21
N ASN A 210 56.96 18.61 -52.94
CA ASN A 210 57.02 18.73 -54.39
C ASN A 210 57.89 19.93 -54.82
N HIS A 211 57.81 21.08 -54.13
CA HIS A 211 58.67 22.22 -54.43
C HIS A 211 60.16 21.89 -54.21
N ALA A 212 60.52 21.30 -53.06
CA ALA A 212 61.88 20.86 -52.77
C ALA A 212 62.40 19.85 -53.81
N LYS A 213 61.54 18.93 -54.28
CA LYS A 213 61.86 17.98 -55.35
C LYS A 213 62.09 18.66 -56.70
N GLU A 214 61.28 19.65 -57.08
CA GLU A 214 61.49 20.39 -58.33
C GLU A 214 62.73 21.30 -58.27
N VAL A 215 63.04 21.90 -57.11
CA VAL A 215 64.30 22.62 -56.88
C VAL A 215 65.49 21.67 -57.05
N ALA A 216 65.50 20.51 -56.36
CA ALA A 216 66.56 19.52 -56.49
C ALA A 216 66.72 18.99 -57.92
N ARG A 217 65.62 18.83 -58.67
CA ARG A 217 65.64 18.49 -60.10
C ARG A 217 66.27 19.58 -60.97
N ALA A 218 65.91 20.84 -60.73
CA ALA A 218 66.46 21.99 -61.46
C ALA A 218 67.97 22.16 -61.18
N GLU A 219 68.39 22.02 -59.92
CA GLU A 219 69.80 22.01 -59.54
C GLU A 219 70.57 20.85 -60.18
N HIS A 220 70.02 19.64 -60.13
CA HIS A 220 70.63 18.47 -60.77
C HIS A 220 70.82 18.67 -62.28
N ALA A 221 69.78 19.13 -62.99
CA ALA A 221 69.85 19.43 -64.42
C ALA A 221 70.87 20.53 -64.74
N ARG A 222 70.99 21.56 -63.89
CA ARG A 222 72.01 22.61 -64.02
C ARG A 222 73.43 22.05 -63.84
N PHE A 223 73.65 21.18 -62.86
CA PHE A 223 74.95 20.51 -62.68
C PHE A 223 75.27 19.55 -63.84
N GLU A 224 74.30 18.79 -64.36
CA GLU A 224 74.49 17.96 -65.55
C GLU A 224 74.86 18.80 -66.78
N GLN A 225 74.19 19.93 -66.99
CA GLN A 225 74.54 20.86 -68.07
C GLN A 225 75.97 21.38 -67.91
N GLN A 226 76.35 21.86 -66.72
CA GLN A 226 77.70 22.35 -66.44
C GLN A 226 78.76 21.26 -66.72
N ILE A 227 78.57 20.04 -66.21
CA ILE A 227 79.49 18.91 -66.44
C ILE A 227 79.58 18.57 -67.94
N ASN A 228 78.48 18.68 -68.69
CA ASN A 228 78.47 18.44 -70.13
C ASN A 228 79.18 19.55 -70.91
N GLU A 229 79.05 20.81 -70.49
CA GLU A 229 79.78 21.96 -71.05
C GLU A 229 81.29 21.86 -70.77
N GLU A 230 81.68 21.50 -69.54
CA GLU A 230 83.07 21.23 -69.17
C GLU A 230 83.66 20.03 -69.93
N ARG A 231 82.87 18.96 -70.17
CA ARG A 231 83.27 17.85 -71.04
C ARG A 231 83.51 18.33 -72.47
N LYS A 232 82.54 19.04 -73.07
CA LYS A 232 82.68 19.62 -74.42
C LYS A 232 83.86 20.59 -74.54
N GLN A 233 84.16 21.36 -73.49
CA GLN A 233 85.32 22.25 -73.47
C GLN A 233 86.63 21.44 -73.40
N ARG A 234 86.72 20.45 -72.52
CA ARG A 234 87.88 19.54 -72.47
C ARG A 234 88.08 18.78 -73.78
N ASP A 235 87.02 18.33 -74.44
CA ASP A 235 87.10 17.67 -75.75
C ASP A 235 87.58 18.63 -76.84
N ARG A 236 87.12 19.89 -76.84
CA ARG A 236 87.64 20.96 -77.73
C ARG A 236 89.13 21.22 -77.46
N ASP A 237 89.54 21.40 -76.22
CA ASP A 237 90.94 21.66 -75.85
C ASP A 237 91.84 20.46 -76.21
N LEU A 238 91.35 19.24 -76.02
CA LEU A 238 92.03 18.00 -76.39
C LEU A 238 92.13 17.87 -77.92
N GLN A 239 91.11 18.27 -78.68
CA GLN A 239 91.16 18.34 -80.14
C GLN A 239 92.17 19.39 -80.63
N VAL A 240 92.15 20.61 -80.09
CA VAL A 240 93.14 21.66 -80.42
C VAL A 240 94.57 21.19 -80.10
N ARG A 241 94.78 20.51 -78.96
CA ARG A 241 96.08 19.91 -78.62
C ARG A 241 96.48 18.80 -79.58
N LYS A 242 95.55 17.93 -80.02
CA LYS A 242 95.80 16.91 -81.05
C LYS A 242 96.19 17.54 -82.38
N GLU A 243 95.49 18.60 -82.80
CA GLU A 243 95.79 19.34 -84.03
C GLU A 243 97.16 20.04 -83.94
N LEU A 244 97.50 20.66 -82.81
CA LEU A 244 98.83 21.24 -82.56
C LEU A 244 99.92 20.17 -82.56
N VAL A 245 99.70 19.01 -81.95
CA VAL A 245 100.64 17.87 -82.00
C VAL A 245 100.79 17.34 -83.41
N LYS A 246 99.70 17.22 -84.18
CA LYS A 246 99.76 16.83 -85.60
C LYS A 246 100.53 17.85 -86.43
N GLN A 247 100.29 19.15 -86.25
CA GLN A 247 101.06 20.21 -86.90
C GLN A 247 102.54 20.15 -86.50
N LYS A 248 102.85 19.89 -85.22
CA LYS A 248 104.23 19.67 -84.77
C LYS A 248 104.85 18.42 -85.39
N MET A 249 104.13 17.31 -85.53
CA MET A 249 104.60 16.13 -86.25
C MET A 249 104.81 16.43 -87.73
N GLU A 250 103.90 17.13 -88.42
CA GLU A 250 104.10 17.56 -89.80
C GLU A 250 105.28 18.53 -89.95
N VAL A 251 105.56 19.37 -88.95
CA VAL A 251 106.74 20.26 -88.93
C VAL A 251 108.00 19.49 -88.58
N ILE A 252 107.94 18.47 -87.71
CA ILE A 252 109.05 17.56 -87.40
C ILE A 252 109.37 16.69 -88.61
N ASP A 253 108.40 16.07 -89.29
CA ASP A 253 108.61 15.35 -90.56
C ASP A 253 109.24 16.26 -91.63
N LYS A 254 108.78 17.53 -91.72
CA LYS A 254 109.36 18.55 -92.62
C LYS A 254 110.76 18.99 -92.16
N LEU A 255 111.02 19.00 -90.85
CA LEU A 255 112.32 19.31 -90.26
C LEU A 255 113.26 18.13 -90.32
N GLU A 256 112.83 16.88 -90.28
CA GLU A 256 113.65 15.66 -90.41
C GLU A 256 114.05 15.49 -91.88
N ARG A 257 113.11 15.73 -92.81
CA ARG A 257 113.39 15.93 -94.24
C ARG A 257 114.34 17.12 -94.52
N LYS A 258 114.49 18.05 -93.58
CA LYS A 258 115.47 19.15 -93.66
C LYS A 258 116.69 18.96 -92.77
N SER A 259 116.67 18.12 -91.74
CA SER A 259 117.72 17.92 -90.71
C SER A 259 118.66 16.78 -91.09
N LEU A 260 118.34 16.05 -92.15
CA LEU A 260 119.34 15.49 -93.06
C LEU A 260 120.19 16.57 -93.76
N GLN A 261 119.98 17.86 -93.45
CA GLN A 261 120.71 19.00 -94.03
C GLN A 261 120.82 20.17 -93.01
N VAL A 262 121.96 20.23 -92.30
CA VAL A 262 122.35 21.27 -91.31
C VAL A 262 121.89 20.99 -89.87
N ASP A 263 122.73 20.23 -89.15
CA ASP A 263 123.08 20.55 -87.77
C ASP A 263 123.74 21.94 -87.72
N ASP A 264 123.50 22.73 -86.66
CA ASP A 264 124.47 22.92 -85.57
C ASP A 264 124.34 24.27 -84.81
N GLN A 265 124.63 24.19 -83.51
CA GLN A 265 125.18 25.20 -82.58
C GLN A 265 124.37 26.39 -82.00
N ASN A 266 124.45 26.41 -80.65
CA ASN A 266 124.48 27.52 -79.68
C ASN A 266 123.18 28.31 -79.43
N ALA A 267 122.61 28.40 -78.21
CA ALA A 267 123.08 28.24 -76.81
C ALA A 267 123.73 29.49 -76.16
N ASP A 268 122.91 30.12 -75.32
CA ASP A 268 123.19 30.56 -73.93
C ASP A 268 123.60 32.02 -73.58
N SER A 269 123.23 32.38 -72.36
CA SER A 269 123.76 33.41 -71.45
C SER A 269 123.29 34.88 -71.54
N SER A 270 122.22 35.16 -70.77
CA SER A 270 122.27 35.84 -69.45
C SER A 270 122.82 37.28 -69.23
N GLN A 271 121.99 38.04 -68.48
CA GLN A 271 122.31 39.01 -67.39
C GLN A 271 122.46 40.54 -67.59
N GLN A 272 121.60 41.25 -66.81
CA GLN A 272 121.79 42.45 -65.96
C GLN A 272 121.97 43.89 -66.51
N SER A 273 121.01 44.74 -66.11
CA SER A 273 121.02 46.23 -65.87
C SER A 273 119.56 46.64 -65.53
N ASP A 274 119.18 47.65 -64.73
CA ASP A 274 119.77 48.51 -63.68
C ASP A 274 118.63 48.85 -62.68
N ALA A 275 118.76 49.15 -61.37
CA ALA A 275 119.76 49.86 -60.55
C ALA A 275 119.65 51.41 -60.54
N HIS A 276 118.56 51.98 -59.96
CA HIS A 276 118.54 53.33 -59.33
C HIS A 276 117.22 53.68 -58.58
N LYS A 277 117.12 53.46 -57.25
CA LYS A 277 116.18 54.23 -56.38
C LYS A 277 116.39 54.19 -54.83
N GLU A 278 117.56 53.81 -54.34
CA GLU A 278 117.79 53.35 -52.94
C GLU A 278 117.56 54.34 -51.78
N ALA A 279 117.18 55.61 -51.99
CA ALA A 279 117.09 56.62 -50.91
C ALA A 279 115.66 56.91 -50.41
N TYR A 280 114.61 56.37 -51.05
CA TYR A 280 113.21 56.50 -50.57
C TYR A 280 112.67 55.19 -49.96
N ASP A 281 113.39 54.08 -50.13
CA ASP A 281 112.92 52.77 -49.72
C ASP A 281 113.36 52.37 -48.30
N GLU A 282 114.53 52.76 -47.77
CA GLU A 282 115.04 52.27 -46.47
C GLU A 282 114.08 52.47 -45.26
N ALA A 283 113.33 53.59 -45.22
CA ALA A 283 112.34 53.86 -44.18
C ALA A 283 111.01 53.10 -44.39
N LYS A 284 110.70 52.77 -45.64
CA LYS A 284 109.55 51.95 -46.04
C LYS A 284 109.86 50.47 -45.84
N GLU A 285 111.11 50.06 -46.07
CA GLU A 285 111.67 48.72 -45.93
C GLU A 285 111.77 48.30 -44.47
N ARG A 286 112.19 49.19 -43.54
CA ARG A 286 112.08 48.89 -42.08
C ARG A 286 110.64 48.60 -41.67
N LYS A 287 109.68 49.43 -42.08
CA LYS A 287 108.25 49.18 -41.82
C LYS A 287 107.74 47.93 -42.54
N MET A 288 108.24 47.63 -43.72
CA MET A 288 107.92 46.40 -44.46
C MET A 288 108.41 45.18 -43.69
N GLY A 289 109.63 45.21 -43.13
CA GLY A 289 110.16 44.17 -42.25
C GLY A 289 109.32 44.00 -40.96
N GLU A 290 108.92 45.09 -40.31
CA GLU A 290 108.02 45.03 -39.14
C GLU A 290 106.65 44.43 -39.52
N TYR A 291 106.08 44.79 -40.67
CA TYR A 291 104.84 44.20 -41.19
C TYR A 291 105.02 42.74 -41.63
N GLU A 292 106.17 42.34 -42.16
CA GLU A 292 106.49 40.96 -42.54
C GLU A 292 106.71 40.06 -41.32
N GLU A 293 107.38 40.55 -40.27
CA GLU A 293 107.57 39.82 -39.02
C GLU A 293 106.25 39.62 -38.28
N THR A 294 105.43 40.68 -38.16
CA THR A 294 104.08 40.57 -37.58
C THR A 294 103.14 39.71 -38.43
N MET A 295 103.21 39.79 -39.76
CA MET A 295 102.46 38.91 -40.67
C MET A 295 102.92 37.45 -40.53
N ARG A 296 104.22 37.19 -40.40
CA ARG A 296 104.76 35.84 -40.17
C ARG A 296 104.24 35.26 -38.86
N LEU A 297 104.23 36.04 -37.79
CA LEU A 297 103.67 35.64 -36.50
C LEU A 297 102.16 35.32 -36.60
N ILE A 298 101.40 36.12 -37.35
CA ILE A 298 99.97 35.85 -37.61
C ILE A 298 99.78 34.57 -38.43
N LYS A 299 100.58 34.35 -39.48
CA LYS A 299 100.54 33.13 -40.30
C LYS A 299 100.89 31.87 -39.49
N GLU A 300 101.86 31.96 -38.60
CA GLU A 300 102.25 30.89 -37.69
C GLU A 300 101.16 30.58 -36.66
N ALA A 301 100.58 31.62 -36.03
CA ALA A 301 99.49 31.46 -35.06
C ALA A 301 98.16 30.98 -35.67
N THR A 302 97.88 31.33 -36.93
CA THR A 302 96.67 30.88 -37.66
C THR A 302 96.88 29.58 -38.45
N GLY A 303 98.12 29.14 -38.64
CA GLY A 303 98.47 27.95 -39.42
C GLY A 303 98.21 28.08 -40.93
N VAL A 304 98.30 29.30 -41.48
CA VAL A 304 97.86 29.61 -42.85
C VAL A 304 98.96 30.26 -43.68
N SER A 305 99.14 29.77 -44.92
CA SER A 305 100.20 30.21 -45.83
C SER A 305 99.88 31.51 -46.59
N ASP A 306 98.63 31.73 -46.99
CA ASP A 306 98.21 32.92 -47.76
C ASP A 306 97.51 33.98 -46.90
N ILE A 307 97.83 35.25 -47.16
CA ILE A 307 97.27 36.42 -46.45
C ILE A 307 95.75 36.50 -46.68
N ASN A 308 95.27 36.16 -47.88
CA ASN A 308 93.85 36.20 -48.19
C ASN A 308 93.05 35.14 -47.41
N GLU A 309 93.63 33.95 -47.20
CA GLU A 309 93.02 32.91 -46.38
C GLU A 309 92.99 33.30 -44.89
N VAL A 310 94.02 34.00 -44.38
CA VAL A 310 93.99 34.59 -43.03
C VAL A 310 92.82 35.57 -42.90
N ILE A 311 92.68 36.50 -43.84
CA ILE A 311 91.58 37.49 -43.84
C ILE A 311 90.21 36.79 -43.91
N ALA A 312 90.05 35.79 -44.79
CA ALA A 312 88.80 35.02 -44.91
C ALA A 312 88.44 34.24 -43.64
N LYS A 313 89.44 33.67 -42.92
CA LYS A 313 89.22 33.02 -41.63
C LYS A 313 88.83 34.03 -40.55
N PHE A 314 89.47 35.19 -40.47
CA PHE A 314 89.07 36.23 -39.51
C PHE A 314 87.66 36.79 -39.81
N GLN A 315 87.30 36.97 -41.07
CA GLN A 315 85.95 37.38 -41.47
C GLN A 315 84.92 36.31 -41.10
N SER A 316 85.11 35.05 -41.51
CA SER A 316 84.18 33.97 -41.16
C SER A 316 84.08 33.70 -39.65
N GLN A 317 85.17 33.89 -38.90
CA GLN A 317 85.15 33.83 -37.43
C GLN A 317 84.36 35.00 -36.82
N GLY A 318 84.51 36.22 -37.36
CA GLY A 318 83.71 37.39 -36.97
C GLY A 318 82.22 37.20 -37.26
N ASP A 319 81.87 36.68 -38.43
CA ASP A 319 80.49 36.36 -38.82
C ASP A 319 79.90 35.25 -37.94
N THR A 320 80.68 34.21 -37.64
CA THR A 320 80.28 33.13 -36.72
C THR A 320 80.07 33.67 -35.30
N HIS A 321 80.95 34.55 -34.82
CA HIS A 321 80.80 35.21 -33.52
C HIS A 321 79.54 36.07 -33.47
N ASN A 322 79.35 36.95 -34.46
CA ASN A 322 78.15 37.79 -34.58
C ASN A 322 76.86 36.95 -34.63
N HIS A 323 76.86 35.85 -35.38
CA HIS A 323 75.72 34.93 -35.44
C HIS A 323 75.45 34.24 -34.09
N LEU A 324 76.49 33.77 -33.40
CA LEU A 324 76.36 33.18 -32.06
C LEU A 324 75.87 34.20 -31.01
N THR A 325 76.34 35.44 -31.06
CA THR A 325 75.86 36.53 -30.19
C THR A 325 74.39 36.87 -30.46
N GLN A 326 73.98 36.93 -31.74
CA GLN A 326 72.58 37.12 -32.11
C GLN A 326 71.70 35.95 -31.64
N LEU A 327 72.18 34.71 -31.78
CA LEU A 327 71.49 33.50 -31.34
C LEU A 327 71.39 33.44 -29.80
N GLN A 328 72.43 33.87 -29.09
CA GLN A 328 72.42 34.00 -27.62
C GLN A 328 71.37 35.04 -27.19
N LEU A 329 71.37 36.24 -27.79
CA LEU A 329 70.40 37.31 -27.50
C LEU A 329 68.96 36.87 -27.80
N HIS A 330 68.74 36.18 -28.92
CA HIS A 330 67.42 35.65 -29.28
C HIS A 330 66.94 34.57 -28.31
N ASN A 331 67.82 33.66 -27.88
CA ASN A 331 67.49 32.65 -26.87
C ASN A 331 67.22 33.28 -25.50
N GLU A 332 67.99 34.30 -25.10
CA GLU A 332 67.76 35.02 -23.84
C GLU A 332 66.42 35.75 -23.85
N THR A 333 66.08 36.43 -24.95
CA THR A 333 64.77 37.07 -25.16
C THR A 333 63.65 36.03 -25.06
N ARG A 334 63.78 34.92 -25.79
CA ARG A 334 62.80 33.82 -25.77
C ARG A 334 62.64 33.18 -24.39
N VAL A 335 63.71 33.05 -23.61
CA VAL A 335 63.66 32.55 -22.24
C VAL A 335 62.93 33.54 -21.33
N ASN A 336 63.12 34.84 -21.52
CA ASN A 336 62.42 35.86 -20.75
C ASN A 336 60.93 35.93 -21.11
N ASP A 337 60.56 35.85 -22.40
CA ASP A 337 59.17 35.75 -22.87
C ASP A 337 58.47 34.51 -22.27
N LEU A 338 59.16 33.37 -22.23
CA LEU A 338 58.61 32.13 -21.65
C LEU A 338 58.46 32.23 -20.12
N LYS A 339 59.37 32.91 -19.41
CA LYS A 339 59.22 33.19 -17.97
C LYS A 339 58.04 34.11 -17.69
N GLN A 340 57.84 35.15 -18.52
CA GLN A 340 56.70 36.06 -18.37
C GLN A 340 55.38 35.31 -18.59
N LYS A 341 55.27 34.54 -19.69
CA LYS A 341 54.07 33.71 -19.97
C LYS A 341 53.81 32.68 -18.87
N LYS A 342 54.86 32.11 -18.27
CA LYS A 342 54.72 31.22 -17.11
C LYS A 342 54.07 31.95 -15.93
N LEU A 343 54.56 33.14 -15.57
CA LEU A 343 54.01 33.95 -14.48
C LEU A 343 52.56 34.40 -14.76
N GLU A 344 52.23 34.77 -15.99
CA GLU A 344 50.88 35.10 -16.42
C GLU A 344 49.93 33.91 -16.22
N ILE A 345 50.31 32.71 -16.71
CA ILE A 345 49.53 31.47 -16.55
C ILE A 345 49.42 31.04 -15.08
N GLU A 346 50.48 31.20 -14.27
CA GLU A 346 50.45 30.90 -12.83
C GLU A 346 49.47 31.84 -12.10
N SER A 347 49.44 33.13 -12.44
CA SER A 347 48.47 34.08 -11.88
C SER A 347 47.03 33.78 -12.32
N GLU A 348 46.81 33.44 -13.59
CA GLU A 348 45.49 33.00 -14.08
C GLU A 348 45.03 31.73 -13.37
N TYR A 349 45.93 30.78 -13.11
CA TYR A 349 45.63 29.55 -12.38
C TYR A 349 45.27 29.83 -10.91
N GLU A 350 45.99 30.70 -10.20
CA GLU A 350 45.65 31.10 -8.84
C GLU A 350 44.29 31.81 -8.75
N GLN A 351 43.99 32.69 -9.72
CA GLN A 351 42.68 33.33 -9.84
C GLN A 351 41.58 32.30 -10.16
N LEU A 352 41.84 31.32 -11.02
CA LEU A 352 40.86 30.29 -11.37
C LEU A 352 40.59 29.36 -10.18
N LYS A 353 41.64 28.98 -9.43
CA LYS A 353 41.54 28.16 -8.22
C LYS A 353 40.72 28.85 -7.14
N THR A 354 41.08 30.08 -6.77
CA THR A 354 40.38 30.87 -5.74
C THR A 354 38.93 31.16 -6.11
N ASN A 355 38.66 31.47 -7.40
CA ASN A 355 37.30 31.65 -7.90
C ASN A 355 36.52 30.32 -7.97
N GLY A 356 37.17 29.20 -8.25
CA GLY A 356 36.57 27.86 -8.26
C GLY A 356 36.14 27.41 -6.86
N GLU A 357 37.03 27.53 -5.88
CA GLU A 357 36.76 27.24 -4.46
C GLU A 357 35.64 28.16 -3.92
N SER A 358 35.65 29.44 -4.27
CA SER A 358 34.61 30.40 -3.87
C SER A 358 33.23 30.08 -4.50
N LYS A 359 33.19 29.66 -5.77
CA LYS A 359 31.95 29.25 -6.43
C LYS A 359 31.41 27.93 -5.89
N MET A 360 32.28 26.95 -5.62
CA MET A 360 31.89 25.66 -5.04
C MET A 360 31.30 25.85 -3.64
N THR A 361 31.97 26.59 -2.76
CA THR A 361 31.48 26.86 -1.40
C THR A 361 30.19 27.68 -1.38
N HIS A 362 30.01 28.63 -2.30
CA HIS A 362 28.73 29.32 -2.46
C HIS A 362 27.61 28.39 -2.96
N SER A 363 27.91 27.51 -3.94
CA SER A 363 26.95 26.54 -4.45
C SER A 363 26.54 25.49 -3.42
N GLN A 364 27.46 25.06 -2.55
CA GLN A 364 27.17 24.16 -1.44
C GLN A 364 26.23 24.80 -0.43
N ARG A 365 26.52 26.03 0.03
CA ARG A 365 25.61 26.77 0.93
C ARG A 365 24.22 26.99 0.33
N LEU A 366 24.15 27.30 -0.96
CA LEU A 366 22.86 27.47 -1.65
C LEU A 366 22.07 26.15 -1.72
N MET A 367 22.74 25.01 -1.90
CA MET A 367 22.09 23.69 -1.80
C MET A 367 21.63 23.38 -0.37
N GLU A 368 22.43 23.68 0.65
CA GLU A 368 22.05 23.53 2.06
C GLU A 368 20.82 24.41 2.42
N GLU A 369 20.76 25.64 1.92
CA GLU A 369 19.61 26.54 2.08
C GLU A 369 18.35 26.00 1.37
N PHE A 370 18.48 25.49 0.15
CA PHE A 370 17.35 24.86 -0.56
C PHE A 370 16.90 23.55 0.10
N GLU A 371 17.81 22.70 0.57
CA GLU A 371 17.47 21.50 1.34
C GLU A 371 16.74 21.86 2.63
N LYS A 372 17.18 22.90 3.33
CA LYS A 372 16.53 23.38 4.55
C LYS A 372 15.11 23.87 4.25
N HIS A 373 14.93 24.70 3.24
CA HIS A 373 13.59 25.14 2.81
C HIS A 373 12.70 23.98 2.34
N LEU A 374 13.26 22.97 1.70
CA LEU A 374 12.54 21.77 1.28
C LEU A 374 12.09 20.94 2.51
N LYS A 375 12.96 20.76 3.52
CA LYS A 375 12.62 20.11 4.80
C LYS A 375 11.55 20.90 5.58
N GLU A 376 11.66 22.23 5.65
CA GLU A 376 10.68 23.11 6.31
C GLU A 376 9.30 23.06 5.62
N THR A 377 9.27 23.12 4.28
CA THR A 377 8.00 23.06 3.52
C THR A 377 7.36 21.68 3.52
N GLN A 378 8.15 20.59 3.53
CA GLN A 378 7.65 19.24 3.78
C GLN A 378 7.01 19.12 5.17
N ALA A 379 7.72 19.52 6.23
CA ALA A 379 7.20 19.47 7.59
C ALA A 379 5.89 20.28 7.76
N HIS A 380 5.80 21.45 7.11
CA HIS A 380 4.55 22.24 7.11
C HIS A 380 3.42 21.57 6.32
N THR A 381 3.75 20.87 5.23
CA THR A 381 2.78 20.09 4.43
C THR A 381 2.25 18.90 5.23
N ASP A 382 3.09 18.19 5.98
CA ASP A 382 2.66 17.08 6.83
C ASP A 382 1.85 17.55 8.04
N GLU A 383 2.22 18.67 8.67
CA GLU A 383 1.46 19.26 9.77
C GLU A 383 0.06 19.72 9.30
N THR A 384 -0.02 20.37 8.14
CA THR A 384 -1.32 20.77 7.54
C THR A 384 -2.14 19.55 7.12
N ARG A 385 -1.52 18.53 6.52
CA ARG A 385 -2.17 17.24 6.21
C ARG A 385 -2.77 16.60 7.46
N HIS A 386 -2.03 16.49 8.55
CA HIS A 386 -2.57 15.93 9.81
C HIS A 386 -3.72 16.76 10.38
N LYS A 387 -3.67 18.10 10.27
CA LYS A 387 -4.80 18.98 10.62
C LYS A 387 -6.02 18.69 9.75
N PHE A 388 -5.85 18.54 8.43
CA PHE A 388 -6.94 18.17 7.51
C PHE A 388 -7.51 16.78 7.81
N GLU A 389 -6.67 15.76 8.01
CA GLU A 389 -7.12 14.41 8.38
C GLU A 389 -7.92 14.41 9.70
N ARG A 390 -7.52 15.22 10.68
CA ARG A 390 -8.27 15.39 11.95
C ARG A 390 -9.63 16.05 11.73
N ILE A 391 -9.68 17.11 10.91
CA ILE A 391 -10.92 17.83 10.59
C ILE A 391 -11.87 16.94 9.77
N ALA A 392 -11.35 16.19 8.79
CA ALA A 392 -12.15 15.24 7.99
C ALA A 392 -12.75 14.12 8.85
N LYS A 393 -11.99 13.56 9.80
CA LYS A 393 -12.52 12.59 10.79
C LYS A 393 -13.62 13.21 11.65
N LEU A 394 -13.44 14.44 12.13
CA LEU A 394 -14.46 15.15 12.89
C LEU A 394 -15.72 15.40 12.06
N LEU A 395 -15.57 15.87 10.82
CA LEU A 395 -16.69 16.11 9.89
C LEU A 395 -17.47 14.83 9.58
N ASN A 396 -16.78 13.72 9.32
CA ASN A 396 -17.41 12.40 9.11
C ASN A 396 -18.18 11.93 10.35
N ASN A 397 -17.60 12.08 11.55
CA ASN A 397 -18.28 11.75 12.80
C ASN A 397 -19.52 12.64 13.03
N THR A 398 -19.43 13.94 12.74
CA THR A 398 -20.57 14.86 12.79
C THR A 398 -21.64 14.47 11.79
N LYS A 399 -21.28 14.15 10.53
CA LYS A 399 -22.20 13.71 9.48
C LYS A 399 -22.94 12.43 9.88
N ALA A 400 -22.23 11.44 10.41
CA ALA A 400 -22.82 10.21 10.93
C ALA A 400 -23.75 10.47 12.13
N GLY A 401 -23.35 11.35 13.06
CA GLY A 401 -24.18 11.75 14.21
C GLY A 401 -25.46 12.48 13.80
N VAL A 402 -25.37 13.42 12.85
CA VAL A 402 -26.54 14.14 12.30
C VAL A 402 -27.45 13.20 11.51
N GLN A 403 -26.89 12.24 10.77
CA GLN A 403 -27.67 11.21 10.08
C GLN A 403 -28.42 10.33 11.09
N HIS A 404 -27.75 9.77 12.10
CA HIS A 404 -28.40 8.99 13.15
C HIS A 404 -29.48 9.78 13.91
N LEU A 405 -29.29 11.08 14.10
CA LEU A 405 -30.31 11.95 14.69
C LEU A 405 -31.50 12.12 13.74
N CYS A 406 -31.25 12.35 12.45
CA CYS A 406 -32.30 12.45 11.42
C CYS A 406 -33.12 11.16 11.33
N ASP A 407 -32.47 9.99 11.33
CA ASP A 407 -33.12 8.67 11.30
C ASP A 407 -34.02 8.48 12.53
N LYS A 408 -33.51 8.77 13.74
CA LYS A 408 -34.28 8.69 15.00
C LYS A 408 -35.46 9.67 15.04
N LEU A 409 -35.35 10.80 14.36
CA LEU A 409 -36.39 11.81 14.28
C LEU A 409 -37.28 11.69 13.03
N GLU A 410 -37.15 10.65 12.19
CA GLU A 410 -37.97 10.51 10.97
C GLU A 410 -39.47 10.39 11.30
N THR A 411 -39.81 9.74 12.41
CA THR A 411 -41.19 9.53 12.90
C THR A 411 -41.90 10.82 13.34
N ILE A 412 -41.17 11.92 13.54
CA ILE A 412 -41.72 13.20 13.99
C ILE A 412 -42.00 14.08 12.78
N SER A 413 -43.30 14.31 12.53
CA SER A 413 -43.77 15.14 11.43
C SER A 413 -43.95 16.59 11.89
N LEU A 414 -43.20 17.51 11.29
CA LEU A 414 -43.42 18.95 11.43
C LEU A 414 -44.60 19.39 10.56
N VAL A 415 -45.30 20.44 10.99
CA VAL A 415 -46.50 20.96 10.30
C VAL A 415 -46.18 21.53 8.92
N GLU A 416 -44.99 22.12 8.74
CA GLU A 416 -44.45 22.45 7.41
C GLU A 416 -43.67 21.27 6.83
N LYS A 417 -43.98 20.92 5.58
CA LYS A 417 -43.30 19.84 4.84
C LYS A 417 -41.90 20.28 4.40
N THR A 418 -40.93 20.19 5.32
CA THR A 418 -39.50 20.33 4.98
C THR A 418 -39.09 19.28 3.94
N PRO A 419 -38.36 19.65 2.87
CA PRO A 419 -37.93 18.71 1.84
C PRO A 419 -36.98 17.65 2.41
N LYS A 420 -37.09 16.40 1.94
CA LYS A 420 -36.14 15.32 2.26
C LYS A 420 -34.79 15.60 1.59
N LEU A 421 -33.94 16.37 2.26
CA LEU A 421 -32.56 16.67 1.85
C LEU A 421 -31.67 15.45 2.11
N SER A 422 -30.87 15.06 1.10
CA SER A 422 -29.87 14.01 1.25
C SER A 422 -28.62 14.53 1.96
N MET A 423 -27.97 13.66 2.75
CA MET A 423 -26.75 13.95 3.53
C MET A 423 -25.52 14.22 2.65
N SER A 424 -25.44 15.44 2.12
CA SER A 424 -24.26 16.02 1.47
C SER A 424 -23.48 16.92 2.44
N ASP A 425 -22.21 17.18 2.16
CA ASP A 425 -21.32 17.94 3.06
C ASP A 425 -21.75 19.42 3.20
N GLU A 426 -22.38 19.99 2.16
CA GLU A 426 -23.04 21.31 2.22
C GLU A 426 -24.36 21.28 3.00
N ASN A 427 -25.04 20.12 3.03
CA ASN A 427 -26.38 19.96 3.61
C ASN A 427 -26.38 19.56 5.09
N VAL A 428 -25.21 19.29 5.70
CA VAL A 428 -25.13 18.87 7.12
C VAL A 428 -25.74 19.92 8.05
N LYS A 429 -25.48 21.20 7.79
CA LYS A 429 -26.02 22.31 8.58
C LYS A 429 -27.56 22.41 8.50
N PRO A 430 -28.21 22.56 7.32
CA PRO A 430 -29.67 22.66 7.26
C PRO A 430 -30.39 21.39 7.75
N ILE A 431 -29.80 20.21 7.60
CA ILE A 431 -30.39 18.97 8.16
C ILE A 431 -30.32 18.98 9.70
N LEU A 432 -29.22 19.46 10.29
CA LEU A 432 -29.14 19.65 11.74
C LEU A 432 -30.16 20.71 12.24
N GLU A 433 -30.38 21.80 11.51
CA GLU A 433 -31.41 22.80 11.84
C GLU A 433 -32.82 22.18 11.82
N ILE A 434 -33.14 21.33 10.84
CA ILE A 434 -34.41 20.57 10.81
C ILE A 434 -34.53 19.61 12.01
N CYS A 435 -33.44 18.92 12.38
CA CYS A 435 -33.42 18.06 13.56
C CYS A 435 -33.65 18.85 14.87
N ILE A 436 -33.10 20.06 14.98
CA ILE A 436 -33.34 20.95 16.12
C ILE A 436 -34.81 21.33 16.19
N SER A 437 -35.43 21.81 15.11
CA SER A 437 -36.86 22.17 15.11
C SER A 437 -37.79 20.97 15.40
N LYS A 438 -37.41 19.75 15.00
CA LYS A 438 -38.12 18.52 15.39
C LYS A 438 -38.03 18.23 16.90
N LEU A 439 -36.85 18.45 17.50
CA LEU A 439 -36.64 18.30 18.95
C LEU A 439 -37.39 19.37 19.74
N GLU A 440 -37.39 20.62 19.28
CA GLU A 440 -38.14 21.73 19.88
C GLU A 440 -39.65 21.45 19.86
N HIS A 441 -40.17 20.96 18.72
CA HIS A 441 -41.57 20.54 18.62
C HIS A 441 -41.90 19.36 19.56
N LEU A 442 -40.98 18.40 19.73
CA LEU A 442 -41.14 17.34 20.73
C LEU A 442 -41.22 17.90 22.15
N THR A 443 -40.30 18.80 22.54
CA THR A 443 -40.31 19.38 23.88
C THR A 443 -41.61 20.13 24.17
N VAL A 444 -42.11 20.95 23.23
CA VAL A 444 -43.41 21.64 23.37
C VAL A 444 -44.59 20.65 23.40
N THR A 445 -44.49 19.52 22.70
CA THR A 445 -45.53 18.46 22.74
C THR A 445 -45.54 17.67 24.06
N LEU A 446 -44.41 17.67 24.79
CA LEU A 446 -44.23 17.01 26.08
C LEU A 446 -44.49 17.96 27.27
N GLU A 447 -44.28 19.27 27.11
CA GLU A 447 -44.66 20.31 28.07
C GLU A 447 -46.19 20.36 28.27
N GLY A 448 -46.68 19.59 29.23
CA GLY A 448 -48.11 19.49 29.56
C GLY A 448 -48.69 18.07 29.55
N LYS A 449 -47.89 17.04 29.25
CA LYS A 449 -48.25 15.64 29.45
C LYS A 449 -47.36 15.02 30.52
N GLU A 450 -47.96 14.57 31.62
CA GLU A 450 -47.25 13.73 32.58
C GLU A 450 -46.77 12.46 31.87
N MET A 451 -45.47 12.21 31.92
CA MET A 451 -44.90 10.93 31.48
C MET A 451 -45.46 9.82 32.38
N PRO A 452 -45.90 8.68 31.81
CA PRO A 452 -46.10 7.48 32.61
C PRO A 452 -44.80 7.17 33.36
N GLU A 453 -44.90 6.82 34.64
CA GLU A 453 -43.72 6.37 35.40
C GLU A 453 -42.98 5.26 34.63
N PRO A 454 -41.64 5.25 34.64
CA PRO A 454 -40.88 4.14 34.08
C PRO A 454 -41.14 2.90 34.95
N ILE A 455 -42.12 2.08 34.52
CA ILE A 455 -42.34 0.75 35.06
C ILE A 455 -41.02 -0.01 34.87
N GLN A 456 -40.31 -0.23 35.97
CA GLN A 456 -39.11 -1.06 35.96
C GLN A 456 -39.52 -2.44 35.45
N PRO A 457 -38.92 -2.96 34.36
CA PRO A 457 -39.24 -4.30 33.90
C PRO A 457 -38.81 -5.27 34.98
N THR A 458 -39.78 -5.99 35.56
CA THR A 458 -39.47 -7.12 36.42
C THR A 458 -38.66 -8.14 35.60
N ALA A 459 -37.68 -8.77 36.24
CA ALA A 459 -36.60 -9.52 35.58
C ALA A 459 -37.04 -10.72 34.71
N ALA A 460 -38.34 -10.99 34.59
CA ALA A 460 -38.92 -12.06 33.79
C ALA A 460 -39.21 -11.69 32.32
N GLN A 461 -39.14 -10.41 31.91
CA GLN A 461 -39.47 -9.99 30.53
C GLN A 461 -38.26 -9.65 29.63
N LEU A 462 -37.04 -9.62 30.18
CA LEU A 462 -35.81 -9.23 29.47
C LEU A 462 -35.16 -10.32 28.59
N GLN A 463 -35.88 -11.39 28.24
CA GLN A 463 -35.34 -12.55 27.50
C GLN A 463 -35.85 -12.72 26.06
N GLN A 464 -36.70 -11.84 25.53
CA GLN A 464 -37.29 -12.02 24.19
C GLN A 464 -37.13 -10.87 23.18
N GLN A 465 -36.49 -9.75 23.52
CA GLN A 465 -36.12 -8.74 22.52
C GLN A 465 -34.65 -8.32 22.68
N GLY A 466 -33.87 -8.56 21.63
CA GLY A 466 -32.47 -8.15 21.58
C GLY A 466 -32.35 -6.72 21.08
N GLU A 467 -32.17 -5.77 21.99
CA GLU A 467 -31.60 -4.45 21.65
C GLU A 467 -30.07 -4.49 21.72
N PRO A 468 -29.37 -3.68 20.91
CA PRO A 468 -27.91 -3.67 20.87
C PRO A 468 -27.31 -3.06 22.15
N PRO A 469 -26.16 -3.57 22.64
CA PRO A 469 -25.57 -3.11 23.89
C PRO A 469 -25.05 -1.66 23.79
N SER A 470 -25.33 -0.87 24.82
CA SER A 470 -24.73 0.45 25.02
C SER A 470 -23.20 0.34 25.15
N ILE A 471 -22.47 1.12 24.35
CA ILE A 471 -21.02 0.97 24.14
C ILE A 471 -20.15 1.32 25.36
N LEU A 472 -20.72 1.84 26.46
CA LEU A 472 -19.99 2.24 27.67
C LEU A 472 -19.94 1.20 28.80
N GLN A 473 -20.63 0.05 28.70
CA GLN A 473 -20.59 -1.00 29.73
C GLN A 473 -20.32 -2.40 29.16
N VAL A 474 -19.09 -2.61 28.68
CA VAL A 474 -18.62 -3.95 28.30
C VAL A 474 -17.93 -4.61 29.50
N ASN A 475 -18.70 -5.32 30.33
CA ASN A 475 -18.13 -6.22 31.34
C ASN A 475 -17.51 -7.44 30.63
N PRO A 476 -16.21 -7.73 30.80
CA PRO A 476 -15.51 -8.78 30.02
C PRO A 476 -15.88 -10.22 30.38
N SER A 477 -16.79 -10.43 31.33
CA SER A 477 -17.08 -11.73 31.95
C SER A 477 -18.34 -12.43 31.43
N VAL A 478 -19.15 -11.79 30.59
CA VAL A 478 -20.40 -12.37 30.05
C VAL A 478 -20.49 -12.10 28.54
N LEU A 479 -19.94 -13.01 27.74
CA LEU A 479 -20.11 -13.03 26.28
C LEU A 479 -20.88 -14.31 25.87
N PRO A 480 -21.89 -14.23 24.99
CA PRO A 480 -22.66 -15.40 24.56
C PRO A 480 -21.83 -16.45 23.81
N ALA A 481 -22.16 -17.73 24.01
CA ALA A 481 -21.40 -18.88 23.51
C ALA A 481 -21.34 -19.02 21.97
N PHE A 482 -22.21 -18.32 21.24
CA PHE A 482 -22.21 -18.28 19.76
C PHE A 482 -21.21 -17.27 19.17
N ASN A 483 -20.54 -16.47 20.01
CA ASN A 483 -19.56 -15.49 19.54
C ASN A 483 -18.21 -16.17 19.27
N THR A 484 -18.13 -16.88 18.14
CA THR A 484 -16.95 -17.63 17.70
C THR A 484 -15.80 -16.65 17.40
N ARG A 485 -14.98 -16.39 18.41
CA ARG A 485 -13.82 -15.51 18.33
C ARG A 485 -12.89 -16.01 17.22
N VAL A 486 -12.92 -15.35 16.06
CA VAL A 486 -12.00 -15.64 14.96
C VAL A 486 -10.60 -15.47 15.52
N LYS A 487 -9.86 -16.57 15.61
CA LYS A 487 -8.43 -16.53 15.88
C LYS A 487 -7.78 -15.93 14.64
N LEU A 488 -7.72 -14.60 14.59
CA LEU A 488 -6.64 -13.92 13.90
C LEU A 488 -5.38 -14.62 14.38
N ARG A 489 -4.67 -15.30 13.46
CA ARG A 489 -3.30 -15.70 13.77
C ARG A 489 -2.59 -14.43 14.22
N PRO A 490 -1.66 -14.49 15.18
CA PRO A 490 -0.65 -13.47 15.25
C PRO A 490 -0.15 -13.29 13.82
N VAL A 491 -0.27 -12.07 13.29
CA VAL A 491 0.59 -11.68 12.20
C VAL A 491 1.95 -11.66 12.87
N GLU A 492 2.62 -12.80 12.82
CA GLU A 492 4.07 -12.83 12.74
C GLU A 492 4.34 -11.80 11.65
N PHE A 493 4.87 -10.64 12.06
CA PHE A 493 5.58 -9.80 11.14
C PHE A 493 6.63 -10.74 10.57
N GLU A 494 6.43 -11.20 9.33
CA GLU A 494 7.55 -11.41 8.44
C GLU A 494 8.24 -10.06 8.48
N GLN A 495 9.25 -10.01 9.35
CA GLN A 495 10.24 -8.97 9.41
C GLN A 495 10.78 -8.97 7.99
N ASP A 496 10.30 -8.00 7.20
CA ASP A 496 10.79 -7.79 5.85
C ASP A 496 12.29 -7.91 5.97
N LEU A 497 12.85 -8.89 5.26
CA LEU A 497 14.28 -8.98 5.11
C LEU A 497 14.64 -7.67 4.43
N ALA A 498 15.14 -6.73 5.24
CA ALA A 498 16.10 -5.78 4.77
C ALA A 498 17.15 -6.65 4.11
N ASP A 499 17.11 -6.68 2.78
CA ASP A 499 18.33 -6.86 2.02
C ASP A 499 19.23 -5.75 2.55
N GLU A 500 20.11 -6.11 3.49
CA GLU A 500 21.25 -5.29 3.84
C GLU A 500 21.98 -5.10 2.52
N GLU A 501 21.83 -3.92 1.92
CA GLU A 501 22.68 -3.50 0.82
C GLU A 501 24.09 -3.48 1.40
N ASP A 502 24.86 -4.54 1.11
CA ASP A 502 26.26 -4.62 1.49
C ASP A 502 26.97 -3.37 0.96
N GLU A 503 27.25 -2.41 1.85
CA GLU A 503 28.26 -1.36 1.66
C GLU A 503 29.64 -2.05 1.61
N ASN A 504 29.90 -2.73 0.49
CA ASN A 504 31.26 -3.09 0.09
C ASN A 504 31.93 -1.82 -0.43
N ASP A 505 32.51 -1.06 0.50
CA ASP A 505 33.70 -0.25 0.24
C ASP A 505 34.82 -1.20 -0.24
N ASP A 506 34.94 -1.40 -1.56
CA ASP A 506 36.13 -2.02 -2.18
C ASP A 506 36.69 -1.13 -3.29
N ASP A 507 37.65 -0.30 -2.90
CA ASP A 507 38.56 0.43 -3.78
C ASP A 507 39.49 -0.58 -4.50
N GLY A 508 39.01 -1.16 -5.61
CA GLY A 508 39.58 -2.44 -6.08
C GLY A 508 39.55 -2.80 -7.57
N GLY A 509 39.23 -1.88 -8.49
CA GLY A 509 39.40 -2.12 -9.94
C GLY A 509 38.33 -3.01 -10.60
N GLU A 510 37.44 -2.39 -11.36
CA GLU A 510 36.30 -3.04 -12.02
C GLU A 510 36.75 -3.92 -13.21
N GLU A 511 36.96 -5.22 -12.97
CA GLU A 511 37.21 -6.21 -14.03
C GLU A 511 35.90 -6.56 -14.76
N VAL A 512 35.73 -6.00 -15.97
CA VAL A 512 34.48 -6.10 -16.76
C VAL A 512 34.07 -7.57 -16.96
N PRO A 513 32.89 -8.02 -16.47
CA PRO A 513 32.50 -9.42 -16.50
C PRO A 513 32.40 -10.01 -17.91
N ASP A 514 33.23 -10.99 -18.20
CA ASP A 514 33.31 -11.58 -19.54
C ASP A 514 32.02 -12.32 -19.94
N ARG A 515 31.78 -12.43 -21.25
CA ARG A 515 30.50 -12.83 -21.85
C ARG A 515 29.98 -14.19 -21.38
N GLU A 516 30.85 -15.12 -21.01
CA GLU A 516 30.45 -16.41 -20.44
C GLU A 516 29.96 -16.32 -18.98
N SER A 517 30.49 -15.39 -18.18
CA SER A 517 30.06 -15.16 -16.79
C SER A 517 28.64 -14.63 -16.75
N ILE A 518 28.33 -13.63 -17.59
CA ILE A 518 26.97 -13.10 -17.78
C ILE A 518 26.00 -14.22 -18.24
N LYS A 519 26.45 -15.08 -19.16
CA LYS A 519 25.65 -16.21 -19.66
C LYS A 519 25.40 -17.29 -18.60
N LYS A 520 26.37 -17.57 -17.71
CA LYS A 520 26.20 -18.47 -16.56
C LYS A 520 25.19 -17.90 -15.55
N HIS A 521 25.32 -16.64 -15.16
CA HIS A 521 24.37 -15.97 -14.24
C HIS A 521 22.95 -15.94 -14.82
N THR A 522 22.80 -15.58 -16.10
CA THR A 522 21.50 -15.58 -16.77
C THR A 522 20.85 -16.98 -16.77
N ASN A 523 21.64 -18.03 -17.05
CA ASN A 523 21.16 -19.41 -17.00
C ASN A 523 20.82 -19.89 -15.58
N GLN A 524 21.56 -19.48 -14.55
CA GLN A 524 21.19 -19.78 -13.16
C GLN A 524 19.85 -19.12 -12.79
N MET A 525 19.65 -17.86 -13.16
CA MET A 525 18.43 -17.10 -12.87
C MET A 525 17.20 -17.71 -13.59
N ILE A 526 17.36 -18.14 -14.85
CA ILE A 526 16.31 -18.84 -15.61
C ILE A 526 15.98 -20.21 -14.96
N ASN A 527 17.00 -20.99 -14.58
CA ASN A 527 16.80 -22.28 -13.92
C ASN A 527 16.16 -22.15 -12.52
N ALA A 528 16.46 -21.09 -11.78
CA ALA A 528 15.80 -20.78 -10.51
C ALA A 528 14.30 -20.46 -10.70
N ARG A 529 13.95 -19.67 -11.71
CA ARG A 529 12.54 -19.39 -12.07
C ARG A 529 11.80 -20.66 -12.51
N LEU A 530 12.42 -21.51 -13.33
CA LEU A 530 11.80 -22.77 -13.80
C LEU A 530 11.54 -23.76 -12.65
N LYS A 531 12.41 -23.82 -11.63
CA LYS A 531 12.19 -24.66 -10.44
C LYS A 531 10.98 -24.22 -9.58
N LYS A 532 10.57 -22.94 -9.63
CA LYS A 532 9.44 -22.42 -8.86
C LYS A 532 8.06 -22.87 -9.40
N ASN A 533 7.99 -23.37 -10.64
CA ASN A 533 6.75 -23.76 -11.32
C ASN A 533 6.45 -25.28 -11.37
N GLN A 534 7.18 -26.12 -10.61
CA GLN A 534 6.88 -27.55 -10.49
C GLN A 534 5.85 -27.80 -9.35
N PRO A 535 4.66 -28.39 -9.61
CA PRO A 535 3.71 -28.70 -8.55
C PRO A 535 4.24 -29.81 -7.64
N LYS A 536 4.23 -29.57 -6.32
CA LYS A 536 4.67 -30.54 -5.30
C LYS A 536 3.81 -31.81 -5.35
N LYS A 537 4.37 -32.92 -5.86
CA LYS A 537 3.73 -34.24 -5.78
C LYS A 537 3.53 -34.65 -4.31
N SER A 538 2.28 -34.86 -3.91
CA SER A 538 1.92 -35.35 -2.58
C SER A 538 2.48 -36.76 -2.34
N LYS A 539 3.35 -36.94 -1.33
CA LYS A 539 3.76 -38.28 -0.89
C LYS A 539 2.58 -38.98 -0.21
N LYS A 540 2.02 -40.02 -0.85
CA LYS A 540 1.12 -40.98 -0.19
C LYS A 540 1.86 -41.62 0.99
N LYS A 541 1.28 -41.52 2.19
CA LYS A 541 1.75 -42.20 3.39
C LYS A 541 1.41 -43.69 3.24
N LYS A 542 2.40 -44.55 3.02
CA LYS A 542 2.19 -46.01 3.08
C LYS A 542 1.93 -46.38 4.54
N VAL A 543 0.71 -46.87 4.82
CA VAL A 543 0.48 -47.70 6.00
C VAL A 543 1.19 -49.02 5.76
N LYS A 544 1.81 -49.55 6.81
CA LYS A 544 2.45 -50.86 6.82
C LYS A 544 1.47 -51.79 7.51
N GLU A 545 0.78 -52.62 6.74
CA GLU A 545 0.10 -53.80 7.29
C GLU A 545 1.12 -54.92 7.35
N ASP A 546 1.17 -55.59 8.51
CA ASP A 546 1.76 -56.91 8.64
C ASP A 546 0.78 -57.95 8.08
N MET A 547 1.30 -59.04 7.52
CA MET A 547 0.81 -60.43 7.59
C MET A 547 1.45 -61.27 6.47
N ASP A 548 2.26 -62.23 6.90
CA ASP A 548 2.43 -63.62 6.46
C ASP A 548 2.52 -64.06 4.97
N ASP A 549 3.32 -65.12 4.80
CA ASP A 549 3.70 -65.93 3.61
C ASP A 549 4.59 -65.30 2.51
#